data_AF-A0A357C553-F1
#
_entry.id   AF-A0A357C553-F1
#
_cell.length_a   1.000
_cell.length_b   1.000
_cell.length_c   1.000
_cell.angle_alpha   90.00
_cell.angle_beta   90.00
_cell.angle_gamma   90.00
#
_symmetry.space_group_name_H-M   'P 1'
#
loop_
_entity.id
_entity.type
_entity.pdbx_description
1 polymer ?
#
loop_
_entity_poly.entity_id
_entity_poly.type
_entity_poly.pdbx_seq_one_letter_code
_entity_poly.pdbx_strand_id
1 'polypeptide(L)'
;MAFFIEAMIEGGVKSGLSKENASELAIQTLLGTTRLLETGMPPEKLREMVTSPGGTTAAGLKVFEEKGLKDIVLSATGAAAKRAEELGRKE
;
A
#
# COMPACT_ATOMS: atom_id res chain seq x y z
N MET A 1 -1.54 -5.14 -6.68
CA MET A 1 -2.17 -4.92 -5.35
C MET A 1 -2.35 -6.21 -4.56
N ALA A 2 -2.78 -7.32 -5.16
CA ALA A 2 -2.82 -8.62 -4.47
C ALA A 2 -1.49 -8.98 -3.76
N PHE A 3 -0.34 -8.75 -4.40
CA PHE A 3 0.98 -8.92 -3.78
C PHE A 3 1.20 -8.09 -2.50
N PHE A 4 0.69 -6.86 -2.46
CA PHE A 4 0.80 -6.02 -1.26
C PHE A 4 -0.13 -6.52 -0.15
N ILE A 5 -1.35 -6.95 -0.51
CA ILE A 5 -2.28 -7.58 0.43
C ILE A 5 -1.68 -8.86 1.01
N GLU A 6 -1.08 -9.71 0.18
CA GLU A 6 -0.37 -10.92 0.60
C GLU A 6 0.72 -10.60 1.64
N ALA A 7 1.56 -9.61 1.37
CA ALA A 7 2.58 -9.15 2.32
C ALA A 7 1.98 -8.61 3.64
N MET A 8 0.85 -7.89 3.58
CA MET A 8 0.13 -7.45 4.78
C MET A 8 -0.42 -8.63 5.59
N ILE A 9 -0.95 -9.66 4.92
CA ILE A 9 -1.45 -10.89 5.57
C ILE A 9 -0.31 -11.60 6.29
N GLU A 10 0.81 -11.81 5.61
CA GLU A 10 2.00 -12.39 6.22
C GLU A 10 2.50 -11.59 7.43
N GLY A 11 2.49 -10.25 7.33
CA GLY A 11 2.84 -9.37 8.43
C GLY A 11 1.90 -9.51 9.63
N GLY A 12 0.59 -9.60 9.37
CA GLY A 12 -0.43 -9.82 10.40
C GLY A 12 -0.27 -11.17 11.11
N VAL A 13 -0.02 -12.24 10.35
CA VAL A 13 0.24 -13.58 10.90
C VAL A 13 1.52 -13.59 11.74
N LYS A 14 2.61 -12.98 11.25
CA LYS A 14 3.87 -12.83 12.01
C LYS A 14 3.67 -12.01 13.30
N SER A 15 2.65 -11.16 13.34
CA SER A 15 2.28 -10.35 14.51
C SER A 15 1.27 -11.06 15.44
N GLY A 16 0.91 -12.33 15.16
CA GLY A 16 0.08 -13.17 16.02
C GLY A 16 -1.39 -13.29 15.62
N LEU A 17 -1.80 -12.74 14.47
CA LEU A 17 -3.16 -12.92 13.96
C LEU A 17 -3.34 -14.31 13.32
N SER A 18 -4.57 -14.83 13.33
CA SER A 18 -4.92 -15.93 12.43
C SER A 18 -4.84 -15.47 10.97
N LYS A 19 -4.62 -16.41 10.05
CA LYS A 19 -4.56 -16.11 8.63
C LYS A 19 -5.88 -15.51 8.14
N GLU A 20 -7.00 -16.01 8.64
CA GLU A 20 -8.34 -15.53 8.33
C GLU A 20 -8.50 -14.07 8.75
N ASN A 21 -8.17 -13.73 9.99
CA ASN A 21 -8.29 -12.36 10.50
C ASN A 21 -7.31 -11.42 9.79
N ALA A 22 -6.06 -11.84 9.53
CA ALA A 22 -5.09 -11.04 8.81
C ALA A 22 -5.56 -10.74 7.37
N SER A 23 -6.14 -11.73 6.70
CA SER A 23 -6.76 -11.58 5.38
C SER A 23 -7.91 -10.60 5.38
N GLU A 24 -8.87 -10.79 6.29
CA GLU A 24 -10.03 -9.91 6.39
C GLU A 24 -9.61 -8.45 6.67
N LEU A 25 -8.74 -8.24 7.66
CA LEU A 25 -8.25 -6.92 8.02
C LEU A 25 -7.47 -6.24 6.88
N ALA A 26 -6.58 -6.96 6.20
CA ALA A 26 -5.84 -6.39 5.07
C ALA A 26 -6.77 -5.94 3.94
N ILE A 27 -7.73 -6.78 3.55
CA ILE A 27 -8.69 -6.48 2.48
C ILE A 27 -9.58 -5.30 2.88
N GLN A 28 -10.16 -5.32 4.08
CA GLN A 28 -11.03 -4.23 4.56
C GLN A 28 -10.28 -2.91 4.72
N THR A 29 -9.02 -2.95 5.14
CA THR A 29 -8.18 -1.74 5.26
C THR A 29 -8.00 -1.06 3.91
N LEU A 30 -7.68 -1.83 2.86
CA LEU A 30 -7.53 -1.27 1.51
C LEU A 30 -8.87 -0.77 0.98
N LEU A 31 -9.96 -1.53 1.16
CA LEU A 31 -11.30 -1.13 0.71
C LEU A 31 -11.79 0.15 1.40
N GLY A 32 -11.58 0.28 2.71
CA GLY A 32 -11.93 1.48 3.46
C GLY A 32 -11.13 2.68 2.98
N THR A 33 -9.83 2.50 2.72
CA THR A 33 -8.96 3.54 2.18
C THR A 33 -9.45 4.03 0.82
N THR A 34 -9.75 3.12 -0.11
CA THR A 34 -10.22 3.51 -1.45
C THR A 34 -11.56 4.23 -1.39
N ARG A 35 -12.50 3.77 -0.56
CA ARG A 35 -13.79 4.44 -0.35
C ARG A 35 -13.64 5.87 0.16
N LEU A 36 -12.67 6.13 1.05
CA LEU A 36 -12.39 7.49 1.52
C LEU A 36 -11.81 8.35 0.40
N LEU A 37 -10.93 7.81 -0.44
CA LEU A 37 -10.35 8.55 -1.58
C LEU A 37 -11.37 8.85 -2.67
N GLU A 38 -12.37 7.97 -2.88
CA GLU A 38 -13.49 8.21 -3.81
C GLU A 38 -14.32 9.43 -3.45
N THR A 39 -14.27 9.91 -2.19
CA THR A 39 -14.92 11.17 -1.79
C THR A 39 -14.23 12.43 -2.34
N GLY A 40 -13.10 12.27 -3.05
CA GLY A 40 -12.27 13.38 -3.53
C GLY A 40 -11.24 13.88 -2.51
N MET A 41 -11.11 13.22 -1.36
CA MET A 41 -10.08 13.52 -0.39
C MET A 41 -8.68 13.24 -0.98
N PRO A 42 -7.73 14.19 -0.93
CA PRO A 42 -6.38 13.94 -1.39
C PRO A 42 -5.66 12.85 -0.56
N PRO A 43 -4.87 11.95 -1.18
CA PRO A 43 -4.18 10.88 -0.47
C PRO A 43 -3.24 11.35 0.65
N GLU A 44 -2.55 12.46 0.47
CA GLU A 44 -1.68 13.07 1.47
C GLU A 44 -2.46 13.51 2.71
N LYS A 45 -3.65 14.07 2.51
CA LYS A 45 -4.54 14.50 3.59
C LYS A 45 -5.10 13.29 4.33
N LEU A 46 -5.54 12.26 3.60
CA LEU A 46 -6.01 11.02 4.23
C LEU A 46 -4.91 10.38 5.08
N ARG A 47 -3.69 10.29 4.55
CA ARG A 47 -2.52 9.77 5.30
C ARG A 47 -2.27 10.57 6.57
N GLU A 48 -2.29 11.89 6.51
CA GLU A 48 -2.11 12.76 7.68
C GLU A 48 -3.18 12.53 8.73
N MET A 49 -4.44 12.39 8.33
CA MET A 49 -5.56 12.13 9.25
C MET A 49 -5.44 10.82 10.04
N VAL A 50 -4.76 9.81 9.48
CA VAL A 50 -4.57 8.49 10.13
C VAL A 50 -3.19 8.33 10.77
N THR A 51 -2.39 9.40 10.81
CA THR A 51 -1.01 9.39 11.33
C THR A 51 -0.86 10.37 12.49
N SER A 52 -1.03 9.87 13.71
CA SER A 52 -0.72 10.65 14.91
C SER A 52 0.79 10.69 15.19
N PRO A 53 1.34 11.81 15.70
CA PRO A 53 2.74 11.87 16.13
C PRO A 53 3.06 10.79 17.16
N GLY A 54 4.08 9.96 16.88
CA GLY A 54 4.48 8.84 17.74
C GLY A 54 3.55 7.62 17.70
N GLY A 55 2.51 7.62 16.85
CA GLY A 55 1.57 6.50 16.72
C GLY A 55 2.11 5.31 15.94
N THR A 56 1.34 4.22 15.92
CA THR A 56 1.68 2.96 15.23
C THR A 56 1.80 3.14 13.71
N THR A 57 0.91 3.93 13.09
CA THR A 57 0.99 4.28 11.67
C THR A 57 2.29 5.02 11.36
N ALA A 58 2.69 5.97 12.22
CA ALA A 58 3.93 6.73 12.03
C ALA A 58 5.16 5.82 12.10
N ALA A 59 5.18 4.84 13.01
CA ALA A 59 6.24 3.85 13.10
C ALA A 59 6.34 2.99 11.83
N GLY A 60 5.21 2.55 11.28
CA GLY A 60 5.18 1.80 10.01
C GLY A 60 5.63 2.63 8.81
N LEU A 61 5.18 3.89 8.70
CA LEU A 61 5.58 4.81 7.64
C LEU A 61 7.09 5.08 7.66
N LYS A 62 7.69 5.23 8.85
CA LYS A 62 9.13 5.40 9.00
C LYS A 62 9.91 4.24 8.37
N VAL A 63 9.46 3.00 8.55
CA VAL A 63 10.09 1.83 7.91
C VAL A 63 9.94 1.90 6.39
N PHE A 64 8.78 2.31 5.88
CA PHE A 64 8.59 2.48 4.43
C PHE A 64 9.53 3.54 3.83
N GLU A 65 9.75 4.64 4.54
CA GLU A 65 10.68 5.69 4.14
C GLU A 65 12.13 5.19 4.17
N GLU A 66 12.56 4.56 5.27
CA GLU A 66 13.92 4.00 5.41
C GLU A 66 14.24 2.92 4.37
N LYS A 67 13.23 2.16 3.93
CA LYS A 67 13.37 1.13 2.90
C LYS A 67 13.14 1.66 1.48
N GLY A 68 12.85 2.95 1.31
CA GLY A 68 12.67 3.56 -0.01
C GLY A 68 11.44 3.05 -0.76
N LEU A 69 10.34 2.73 -0.06
CA LEU A 69 9.13 2.17 -0.68
C LEU A 69 8.58 3.09 -1.79
N LYS A 70 8.63 4.41 -1.58
CA LYS A 70 8.15 5.38 -2.58
C LYS A 70 8.95 5.26 -3.89
N ASP A 71 10.26 5.14 -3.79
CA ASP A 71 11.15 5.00 -4.95
C ASP A 71 10.94 3.66 -5.67
N ILE A 72 10.72 2.59 -4.90
CA ILE A 72 10.36 1.27 -5.44
C ILE A 72 9.06 1.37 -6.25
N VAL A 73 8.01 1.98 -5.69
CA VAL A 73 6.71 2.10 -6.37
C VAL A 73 6.83 2.94 -7.65
N LEU A 74 7.50 4.09 -7.59
CA LEU A 74 7.73 4.94 -8.76
C LEU A 74 8.48 4.19 -9.87
N SER A 75 9.54 3.47 -9.50
CA SER A 75 10.34 2.68 -10.44
C SER A 75 9.54 1.53 -11.05
N ALA A 76 8.73 0.83 -10.24
CA ALA A 76 7.87 -0.25 -10.71
C ALA A 76 6.81 0.25 -11.71
N THR A 77 6.18 1.39 -11.43
CA THR A 77 5.23 2.01 -12.36
C THR A 77 5.91 2.45 -13.66
N GLY A 78 7.09 3.06 -13.59
CA GLY A 78 7.86 3.45 -14.77
C GLY A 78 8.27 2.25 -15.63
N ALA A 79 8.74 1.16 -15.00
CA ALA A 79 9.08 -0.08 -15.70
C ALA A 79 7.86 -0.71 -16.39
N ALA A 80 6.70 -0.73 -15.73
CA ALA A 80 5.46 -1.22 -16.30
C ALA A 80 5.01 -0.36 -17.50
N ALA A 81 5.08 0.96 -17.38
CA ALA A 81 4.72 1.88 -18.47
C ALA A 81 5.62 1.71 -19.69
N LYS A 82 6.94 1.65 -19.49
CA LYS A 82 7.90 1.38 -20.57
C LYS A 82 7.60 0.04 -21.27
N ARG A 83 7.31 -1.00 -20.49
CA ARG A 83 6.97 -2.31 -21.04
C ARG A 83 5.67 -2.28 -21.86
N ALA A 84 4.66 -1.54 -21.41
CA ALA A 84 3.42 -1.37 -22.15
C ALA A 84 3.65 -0.68 -23.51
N GLU A 85 4.51 0.34 -23.55
CA GLU A 85 4.88 1.01 -24.79
C GLU A 85 5.61 0.08 -25.78
N GLU A 86 6.58 -0.71 -25.30
CA GLU A 86 7.27 -1.70 -26.13
C GLU A 86 6.33 -2.74 -26.75
N LEU A 87 5.29 -3.13 -26.01
CA LEU A 87 4.27 -4.07 -26.49
C LEU A 87 3.36 -3.42 -27.53
N GLY A 88 2.96 -2.15 -27.32
CA GLY A 88 2.11 -1.41 -28.26
C GLY A 88 2.81 -1.01 -29.56
N ARG A 89 4.15 -0.91 -29.58
CA ARG A 89 4.96 -0.65 -30.78
C ARG A 89 5.21 -1.91 -31.63
N LYS A 90 4.84 -3.10 -31.14
CA LYS A 90 5.02 -4.39 -31.85
C LYS A 90 3.82 -4.75 -32.76
N GLU A 91 2.97 -3.79 -33.08
CA GLU A 91 1.91 -3.89 -34.08
C GLU A 91 2.20 -3.04 -35.33
#